data_AF-A0A359M1A4-F1
#
_entry.id   AF-A0A359M1A4-F1
#
_cell.length_a   1.000
_cell.length_b   1.000
_cell.length_c   1.000
_cell.angle_alpha   90.00
_cell.angle_beta   90.00
_cell.angle_gamma   90.00
#
_symmetry.space_group_name_H-M   'P 1'
#
loop_
_entity.id
_entity.type
_entity.pdbx_description
1 polymer ?
#
loop_
_entity_poly.entity_id
_entity_poly.type
_entity_poly.pdbx_seq_one_letter_code
_entity_poly.pdbx_strand_id
1 'polypeptide(L)'
;MRYLPKSDYERREMLAACGLDAPEQLYKQLPEDVLLKRPLAIDPGKSEYEIVDYFRARGLENANGYASFLGAGVYYHYRPVLVDTVVSRGEFLTSYTPYQAEIAQGTLTTIFEFQSMVCQLTGMDVAN
;
A
#
# COMPACT_ATOMS: atom_id res chain seq x y z
N MET A 1 -12.27 -4.27 -8.21
CA MET A 1 -11.17 -4.25 -9.22
C MET A 1 -10.49 -5.61 -9.28
N ARG A 2 -10.16 -6.18 -10.45
CA ARG A 2 -9.52 -7.51 -10.52
C ARG A 2 -8.02 -7.38 -10.18
N TYR A 3 -7.59 -7.95 -9.06
CA TYR A 3 -6.19 -7.85 -8.60
C TYR A 3 -5.20 -8.50 -9.58
N LEU A 4 -5.57 -9.63 -10.17
CA LEU A 4 -4.78 -10.29 -11.21
C LEU A 4 -5.24 -9.78 -12.58
N PRO A 5 -4.45 -8.94 -13.29
CA PRO A 5 -4.90 -8.30 -14.52
C PRO A 5 -4.90 -9.27 -15.71
N LYS A 6 -4.08 -10.33 -15.65
CA LYS A 6 -3.87 -11.27 -16.76
C LYS A 6 -4.98 -12.31 -16.86
N SER A 7 -5.57 -12.40 -18.05
CA SER A 7 -6.53 -13.42 -18.46
C SER A 7 -5.86 -14.80 -18.58
N ASP A 8 -6.67 -15.87 -18.62
CA ASP A 8 -6.14 -17.22 -18.82
C ASP A 8 -5.51 -17.40 -20.21
N TYR A 9 -5.95 -16.62 -21.20
CA TYR A 9 -5.33 -16.59 -22.52
C TYR A 9 -3.91 -16.01 -22.46
N GLU A 10 -3.74 -14.81 -21.89
CA GLU A 10 -2.42 -14.19 -21.73
C GLU A 10 -1.47 -15.07 -20.91
N ARG A 11 -1.97 -15.73 -19.85
CA ARG A 11 -1.16 -16.66 -19.05
C ARG A 11 -0.63 -17.83 -19.89
N ARG A 12 -1.45 -18.39 -20.78
CA ARG A 12 -1.00 -19.45 -21.70
C ARG A 12 0.04 -18.95 -22.70
N GLU A 13 -0.14 -17.76 -23.25
CA GLU A 13 0.86 -17.15 -24.14
C GLU A 13 2.19 -16.92 -23.43
N MET A 14 2.15 -16.41 -22.19
CA MET A 14 3.35 -16.21 -21.37
C MET A 14 4.05 -17.53 -21.06
N LEU A 15 3.31 -18.58 -20.69
CA LEU A 15 3.88 -19.91 -20.44
C LEU A 15 4.51 -20.49 -21.71
N ALA A 16 3.83 -20.40 -22.85
CA ALA A 16 4.36 -20.85 -24.14
C ALA A 16 5.64 -20.10 -24.55
N ALA A 17 5.71 -18.79 -24.31
CA ALA A 17 6.91 -17.99 -24.54
C ALA A 17 8.09 -18.41 -23.64
N CYS A 18 7.81 -18.95 -22.46
CA CYS A 18 8.80 -19.56 -21.57
C CYS A 18 9.09 -21.04 -21.88
N GLY A 19 8.41 -21.66 -22.85
CA GLY A 19 8.53 -23.09 -23.15
C GLY A 19 7.96 -24.01 -22.07
N LEU A 20 6.95 -23.53 -21.33
CA LEU A 20 6.31 -24.24 -20.22
C LEU A 20 4.85 -24.56 -20.54
N ASP A 21 4.35 -25.66 -19.98
CA ASP A 21 2.95 -26.07 -20.15
C ASP A 21 2.08 -25.71 -18.93
N ALA A 22 2.70 -25.49 -17.76
CA ALA A 22 1.99 -25.30 -16.50
C ALA A 22 2.73 -24.36 -15.53
N PRO A 23 2.03 -23.51 -14.75
CA PRO A 23 2.65 -22.60 -13.79
C PRO A 23 3.55 -23.28 -12.76
N GLU A 24 3.24 -24.51 -12.38
CA GLU A 24 4.01 -25.29 -11.41
C GLU A 24 5.46 -25.50 -11.88
N GLN A 25 5.69 -25.50 -13.19
CA GLN A 25 7.02 -25.66 -13.77
C GLN A 25 7.93 -24.45 -13.52
N LEU A 26 7.38 -23.27 -13.19
CA LEU A 26 8.16 -22.06 -12.83
C LEU A 26 8.90 -22.21 -11.49
N TYR A 27 8.51 -23.19 -10.67
CA TYR A 27 9.06 -23.40 -9.33
C TYR A 27 10.03 -24.58 -9.25
N LYS A 28 10.39 -25.24 -10.38
CA LYS A 28 11.23 -26.45 -10.40
C LYS A 28 12.60 -26.28 -9.73
N GLN A 29 13.13 -25.06 -9.65
CA GLN A 29 14.39 -24.77 -8.94
C GLN A 29 14.27 -24.79 -7.41
N LEU A 30 13.05 -24.80 -6.85
CA LEU A 30 12.85 -24.88 -5.41
C LEU A 30 12.94 -26.35 -4.95
N PRO A 31 13.68 -26.65 -3.87
CA PRO A 31 13.66 -27.98 -3.26
C PRO A 31 12.24 -28.44 -2.89
N GLU A 32 11.90 -29.71 -3.15
CA GLU A 32 10.53 -30.21 -2.92
C GLU A 32 10.10 -30.21 -1.44
N ASP A 33 11.07 -30.25 -0.53
CA ASP A 33 10.87 -30.23 0.91
C ASP A 33 10.50 -28.85 1.46
N VAL A 34 10.83 -27.76 0.73
CA VAL A 34 10.43 -26.39 1.11
C VAL A 34 9.05 -26.00 0.57
N LEU A 35 8.50 -26.76 -0.38
CA LEU A 35 7.18 -26.49 -0.93
C LEU A 35 6.07 -26.90 0.04
N LEU A 36 5.12 -26.00 0.26
CA LEU A 36 3.97 -26.29 1.10
C LEU A 36 3.05 -27.30 0.40
N LYS A 37 2.99 -28.52 0.92
CA LYS A 37 2.20 -29.64 0.35
C LYS A 37 0.71 -29.63 0.74
N ARG A 38 0.24 -28.53 1.33
CA ARG A 38 -1.15 -28.32 1.74
C ARG A 38 -1.60 -26.92 1.36
N PRO A 39 -2.91 -26.67 1.23
CA PRO A 39 -3.40 -25.30 1.17
C PRO A 39 -3.00 -24.46 2.39
N LEU A 40 -2.97 -23.14 2.22
CA LEU A 40 -2.88 -22.22 3.35
C LEU A 40 -4.10 -22.41 4.25
N ALA A 41 -3.88 -22.42 5.57
CA ALA A 41 -4.94 -22.58 6.57
C ALA A 41 -5.54 -21.19 6.87
N ILE A 42 -6.21 -20.62 5.88
CA ILE A 42 -6.86 -19.31 5.95
C ILE A 42 -8.31 -19.42 5.47
N ASP A 43 -9.14 -18.50 5.95
CA ASP A 43 -10.53 -18.42 5.53
C ASP A 43 -10.65 -18.15 4.01
N PRO A 44 -11.75 -18.58 3.39
CA PRO A 44 -12.04 -18.25 1.99
C PRO A 44 -12.03 -16.74 1.74
N GLY A 45 -11.62 -16.36 0.52
CA GLY A 45 -11.66 -14.97 0.09
C GLY A 45 -13.07 -14.38 0.16
N LYS A 46 -13.15 -13.11 0.57
CA LYS A 46 -14.38 -12.31 0.57
C LYS A 46 -14.47 -11.51 -0.72
N SER A 47 -15.68 -11.27 -1.22
CA SER A 47 -15.91 -10.28 -2.26
C SER A 47 -15.59 -8.87 -1.78
N GLU A 48 -15.49 -7.92 -2.73
CA GLU A 48 -15.22 -6.51 -2.44
C GLU A 48 -16.27 -5.89 -1.51
N TYR A 49 -17.54 -6.28 -1.65
CA TYR A 49 -18.61 -5.80 -0.76
C TYR A 49 -18.51 -6.40 0.65
N GLU A 50 -18.31 -7.71 0.73
CA GLU A 50 -18.21 -8.42 2.02
C GLU A 50 -17.01 -7.94 2.85
N ILE A 51 -15.87 -7.65 2.22
CA ILE A 51 -14.69 -7.18 2.96
C ILE A 51 -14.88 -5.75 3.47
N VAL A 52 -15.52 -4.87 2.69
CA VAL A 52 -15.84 -3.50 3.11
C VAL A 52 -16.82 -3.52 4.28
N ASP A 53 -17.89 -4.31 4.19
CA ASP A 53 -18.88 -4.40 5.27
C ASP A 53 -18.27 -5.04 6.54
N TYR A 54 -17.39 -6.03 6.37
CA TYR A 54 -16.64 -6.61 7.47
C TYR A 54 -15.83 -5.54 8.22
N PHE A 55 -15.00 -4.75 7.53
CA PHE A 55 -14.18 -3.73 8.17
C PHE A 55 -15.00 -2.57 8.73
N ARG A 56 -16.13 -2.21 8.10
CA ARG A 56 -17.07 -1.24 8.67
C ARG A 56 -17.61 -1.73 10.01
N ALA A 57 -18.03 -2.99 10.09
CA ALA A 57 -18.53 -3.58 11.33
C ALA A 57 -17.45 -3.61 12.43
N ARG A 58 -16.23 -4.04 12.10
CA ARG A 58 -15.10 -4.00 13.06
C ARG A 58 -14.77 -2.59 13.53
N GLY A 59 -14.86 -1.59 12.64
CA GLY A 59 -14.62 -0.20 12.99
C GLY A 59 -15.59 0.37 14.02
N LEU A 60 -16.83 -0.14 14.07
CA LEU A 60 -17.85 0.26 15.04
C LEU A 60 -17.60 -0.27 16.46
N GLU A 61 -16.72 -1.25 16.61
CA GLU A 61 -16.35 -1.81 17.92
C GLU A 61 -15.31 -0.93 18.66
N ASN A 62 -14.71 0.04 17.96
CA ASN A 62 -13.74 0.97 18.54
C ASN A 62 -14.42 2.06 19.37
N ALA A 63 -13.78 2.46 20.48
CA ALA A 63 -14.18 3.65 21.23
C ALA A 63 -13.87 4.92 20.40
N ASN A 64 -14.89 5.56 19.87
CA ASN A 64 -14.80 6.75 19.01
C ASN A 64 -15.55 7.95 19.60
N GLY A 65 -15.19 9.17 19.16
CA GLY A 65 -15.89 10.41 19.55
C GLY A 65 -15.57 10.96 20.95
N TYR A 66 -14.69 10.31 21.71
CA TYR A 66 -14.22 10.83 22.99
C TYR A 66 -13.17 11.94 22.79
N ALA A 67 -13.26 12.98 23.62
CA ALA A 67 -12.14 13.91 23.77
C ALA A 67 -10.97 13.17 24.45
N SER A 68 -9.84 13.07 23.75
CA SER A 68 -8.61 12.46 24.29
C SER A 68 -7.59 13.54 24.63
N PHE A 69 -7.23 13.63 25.91
CA PHE A 69 -6.21 14.53 26.44
C PHE A 69 -5.00 13.77 27.00
N LEU A 70 -4.81 12.51 26.59
CA LEU A 70 -3.72 11.66 27.08
C LEU A 70 -2.33 12.17 26.65
N GLY A 71 -2.24 12.89 25.53
CA GLY A 71 -0.99 13.47 25.03
C GLY A 71 0.03 12.41 24.64
N ALA A 72 1.24 12.48 25.22
CA ALA A 72 2.35 11.56 24.96
C ALA A 72 2.80 11.49 23.48
N GLY A 73 2.81 12.64 22.79
CA GLY A 73 3.27 12.75 21.41
C GLY A 73 2.17 12.59 20.35
N VAL A 74 0.95 12.24 20.74
CA VAL A 74 -0.22 12.20 19.85
C VAL A 74 -1.28 13.17 20.35
N TYR A 75 -1.64 14.12 19.49
CA TYR A 75 -2.58 15.18 19.85
C TYR A 75 -3.65 15.30 18.77
N TYR A 76 -4.90 15.45 19.21
CA TYR A 76 -5.99 15.78 18.30
C TYR A 76 -5.70 17.15 17.66
N HIS A 77 -5.75 17.22 16.34
CA HIS A 77 -5.52 18.44 15.59
C HIS A 77 -6.48 18.51 14.41
N TYR A 78 -6.71 19.73 13.94
CA TYR A 78 -7.53 19.96 12.76
C TYR A 78 -6.83 19.40 11.51
N ARG A 79 -7.54 18.56 10.76
CA ARG A 79 -7.13 18.10 9.43
C ARG A 79 -7.99 18.77 8.36
N PRO A 80 -7.41 19.58 7.46
CA PRO A 80 -8.15 20.14 6.32
C PRO A 80 -8.73 19.04 5.42
N VAL A 81 -9.93 19.24 4.90
CA VAL A 81 -10.62 18.27 4.01
C VAL A 81 -9.79 17.95 2.76
N LEU A 82 -9.01 18.92 2.27
CA LEU A 82 -8.14 18.74 1.11
C LEU A 82 -7.11 17.62 1.30
N VAL A 83 -6.70 17.33 2.54
CA VAL A 83 -5.74 16.25 2.82
C VAL A 83 -6.27 14.91 2.33
N ASP A 84 -7.56 14.61 2.55
CA ASP A 84 -8.17 13.34 2.13
C ASP A 84 -8.20 13.20 0.61
N THR A 85 -8.35 14.33 -0.11
CA THR A 85 -8.25 14.36 -1.57
C THR A 85 -6.81 14.14 -2.05
N VAL A 86 -5.83 14.78 -1.42
CA VAL A 86 -4.42 14.66 -1.84
C VAL A 86 -3.92 13.23 -1.65
N VAL A 87 -4.16 12.62 -0.48
CA VAL A 87 -3.68 11.26 -0.17
C VAL A 87 -4.37 10.16 -0.97
N SER A 88 -5.54 10.43 -1.56
CA SER A 88 -6.26 9.46 -2.40
C SER A 88 -5.90 9.55 -3.89
N ARG A 89 -5.14 10.56 -4.31
CA ARG A 89 -4.66 10.65 -5.70
C ARG A 89 -3.62 9.57 -5.99
N GLY A 90 -3.76 8.89 -7.13
CA GLY A 90 -2.89 7.77 -7.52
C GLY A 90 -1.40 8.12 -7.49
N GLU A 91 -1.02 9.27 -8.03
CA GLU A 91 0.35 9.78 -8.04
C GLU A 91 0.99 9.92 -6.64
N PHE A 92 0.21 10.10 -5.57
CA PHE A 92 0.71 10.09 -4.18
C PHE A 92 0.52 8.74 -3.50
N LEU A 93 -0.55 8.02 -3.84
CA LEU A 93 -0.93 6.76 -3.20
C LEU A 93 -0.10 5.56 -3.68
N THR A 94 0.33 5.56 -4.95
CA THR A 94 0.97 4.39 -5.58
C THR A 94 2.43 4.60 -5.98
N SER A 95 2.91 5.84 -5.99
CA SER A 95 4.32 6.12 -6.26
C SER A 95 5.21 5.56 -5.14
N TYR A 96 6.46 5.26 -5.47
CA TYR A 96 7.45 4.77 -4.51
C TYR A 96 8.58 5.79 -4.33
N THR A 97 9.66 5.38 -3.64
CA THR A 97 10.84 6.22 -3.43
C THR A 97 11.27 6.88 -4.76
N PRO A 98 11.50 8.21 -4.78
CA PRO A 98 11.73 8.97 -5.99
C PRO A 98 13.17 8.79 -6.54
N TYR A 99 13.55 7.54 -6.84
CA TYR A 99 14.86 7.21 -7.42
C TYR A 99 15.07 7.81 -8.82
N GLN A 100 14.00 8.02 -9.57
CA GLN A 100 14.01 8.66 -10.88
C GLN A 100 13.55 10.11 -10.74
N ALA A 101 14.49 11.01 -10.44
CA ALA A 101 14.18 12.38 -10.05
C ALA A 101 13.46 13.17 -11.15
N GLU A 102 13.77 12.91 -12.42
CA GLU A 102 13.23 13.60 -13.60
C GLU A 102 11.71 13.42 -13.75
N ILE A 103 11.17 12.34 -13.20
CA ILE A 103 9.73 12.01 -13.25
C ILE A 103 9.07 12.04 -11.87
N ALA A 104 9.78 12.54 -10.85
CA ALA A 104 9.31 12.58 -9.46
C ALA A 104 9.42 13.97 -8.81
N GLN A 105 9.62 15.02 -9.61
CA GLN A 105 9.83 16.39 -9.11
C GLN A 105 8.70 16.88 -8.18
N GLY A 106 7.44 16.50 -8.42
CA GLY A 106 6.34 16.91 -7.52
C GLY A 106 6.50 16.40 -6.09
N THR A 107 6.85 15.11 -5.92
CA THR A 107 7.10 14.50 -4.62
C THR A 107 8.36 15.06 -3.98
N LEU A 108 9.44 15.21 -4.77
CA LEU A 108 10.70 15.78 -4.28
C LEU A 108 10.54 17.21 -3.78
N THR A 109 9.78 18.05 -4.50
CA THR A 109 9.43 19.40 -4.03
C THR A 109 8.62 19.33 -2.73
N THR A 110 7.64 18.43 -2.63
CA THR A 110 6.85 18.28 -1.39
C THR A 110 7.72 17.89 -0.19
N ILE A 111 8.70 17.00 -0.39
CA ILE A 111 9.68 16.63 0.64
C ILE A 111 10.57 17.82 1.01
N PHE A 112 11.06 18.57 0.01
CA PHE A 112 11.87 19.76 0.25
C PHE A 112 11.11 20.85 1.03
N GLU A 113 9.83 21.07 0.73
CA GLU A 113 8.97 21.99 1.48
C GLU A 113 8.78 21.53 2.93
N PHE A 114 8.60 20.21 3.15
CA PHE A 114 8.54 19.64 4.50
C PHE A 114 9.85 19.87 5.27
N GLN A 115 11.00 19.59 4.66
CA GLN A 115 12.32 19.80 5.26
C GLN A 115 12.54 21.29 5.59
N SER A 116 12.17 22.18 4.67
CA SER A 116 12.26 23.63 4.85
C SER A 116 11.40 24.11 6.02
N MET A 117 10.16 23.62 6.12
CA MET A 117 9.26 23.90 7.25
C MET A 117 9.87 23.45 8.57
N VAL A 118 10.44 22.24 8.63
CA VAL A 118 11.07 21.71 9.85
C VAL A 118 12.29 22.54 10.25
N CYS A 119 13.16 22.90 9.30
CA CYS A 119 14.32 23.78 9.56
C CYS A 119 13.87 25.13 10.11
N GLN A 120 12.87 25.77 9.50
CA GLN A 120 12.34 27.06 9.97
C GLN A 120 11.73 27.00 11.37
N LEU A 121 11.00 25.92 11.68
CA LEU A 121 10.38 25.73 13.00
C LEU A 121 11.39 25.42 14.11
N THR A 122 12.46 24.70 13.78
CA THR A 122 13.45 24.22 14.76
C THR A 122 14.70 25.09 14.85
N GLY A 123 14.93 25.96 13.86
CA GLY A 123 16.16 26.75 13.74
C GLY A 123 17.39 25.92 13.35
N MET A 124 17.20 24.72 12.79
CA MET A 124 18.28 23.85 12.33
C MET A 124 18.64 24.13 10.87
N ASP A 125 19.87 23.82 10.48
CA ASP A 125 20.37 24.06 9.12
C ASP A 125 19.83 23.04 8.10
N VAL A 126 19.58 21.78 8.53
CA VAL A 126 19.17 20.66 7.67
C VAL A 126 18.18 19.75 8.39
N ALA A 127 17.19 19.23 7.66
CA ALA A 127 16.24 18.22 8.08
C ALA A 127 16.13 17.09 7.05
N ASN A 128 15.70 15.90 7.46
CA ASN A 128 15.51 14.73 6.61
C ASN A 128 14.05 14.48 6.24
#